data_AF-A0A533V9V7-F1
#
_entry.id   AF-A0A533V9V7-F1
#
_cell.length_a   1.000
_cell.length_b   1.000
_cell.length_c   1.000
_cell.angle_alpha   90.00
_cell.angle_beta   90.00
_cell.angle_gamma   90.00
#
_symmetry.space_group_name_H-M   'P 1'
#
loop_
_entity.id
_entity.type
_entity.pdbx_description
1 polymer ?
#
loop_
_entity_poly.entity_id
_entity_poly.type
_entity_poly.pdbx_seq_one_letter_code
_entity_poly.pdbx_strand_id
1 'polypeptide(L)'
;MTLDNEHTLILPLVEDKNDHICLPLAINVILNYWGEYNLEREAEERSKKYNNIKGSIFIEGIEIAERRGFLTNVHKSNLKEIKKKIDQGIPSIVIMPGLNETIQHATVISGYDPSESRIITYVPEPDTVGSIPEKTFLELWEQDGSIVITIVPKDMKDINDKDAPNTDASYRMCFECERLLYTNKVTDAIELLRKAIEINNRNDLALDMLGSIYNEIKSDEAKTYFQASIKFNPKLYLSYRGLGNYYLRKENYHLAEKYYSSAISINPNRFGPIYKNRGFIRLKLDDKNGAKSDFTTYLTQCPNAHDKNDINLAIDELSTSLR
;
A
#
# COMPACT_ATOMS: atom_id res chain seq x y z
N MET A 1 26.54 9.70 1.15
CA MET A 1 26.74 8.41 0.44
C MET A 1 27.20 8.78 -0.96
N THR A 2 28.40 8.40 -1.38
CA THR A 2 28.83 8.56 -2.77
C THR A 2 28.05 7.54 -3.58
N LEU A 3 27.04 7.98 -4.32
CA LEU A 3 26.25 7.08 -5.18
C LEU A 3 27.17 6.55 -6.27
N ASP A 4 27.17 5.23 -6.43
CA ASP A 4 27.75 4.60 -7.60
C ASP A 4 26.90 4.98 -8.82
N ASN A 5 27.56 5.51 -9.86
CA ASN A 5 26.87 5.99 -11.06
C ASN A 5 26.41 4.84 -11.97
N GLU A 6 26.83 3.58 -11.72
CA GLU A 6 26.45 2.45 -12.57
C GLU A 6 25.02 1.95 -12.33
N HIS A 7 24.50 2.05 -11.10
CA HIS A 7 23.22 1.45 -10.71
C HIS A 7 22.22 2.43 -10.09
N THR A 8 22.38 3.73 -10.39
CA THR A 8 21.52 4.78 -9.86
C THR A 8 21.06 5.75 -10.94
N LEU A 9 19.81 6.19 -10.82
CA LEU A 9 19.17 7.18 -11.67
C LEU A 9 19.04 8.48 -10.90
N ILE A 10 19.42 9.57 -11.55
CA ILE A 10 19.23 10.92 -11.02
C ILE A 10 17.82 11.35 -11.36
N LEU A 11 16.95 11.42 -10.36
CA LEU A 11 15.57 11.85 -10.52
C LEU A 11 15.41 13.33 -10.19
N PRO A 12 14.52 14.05 -10.89
CA PRO A 12 14.29 15.47 -10.63
C PRO A 12 13.63 15.68 -9.27
N LEU A 13 13.98 16.80 -8.62
CA LEU A 13 13.30 17.27 -7.43
C LEU A 13 11.89 17.77 -7.80
N VAL A 14 10.88 17.25 -7.13
CA VAL A 14 9.50 17.72 -7.23
C VAL A 14 9.09 18.19 -5.85
N GLU A 15 8.83 19.49 -5.72
CA GLU A 15 8.45 20.09 -4.43
C GLU A 15 7.15 19.47 -3.90
N ASP A 16 7.13 19.14 -2.60
CA ASP A 16 6.02 18.42 -1.94
C ASP A 16 4.67 19.18 -2.01
N LYS A 17 4.74 20.51 -2.18
CA LYS A 17 3.56 21.38 -2.38
C LYS A 17 2.79 21.10 -3.68
N ASN A 18 3.34 20.27 -4.57
CA ASN A 18 2.73 19.83 -5.82
C ASN A 18 2.18 18.39 -5.74
N ASP A 19 2.09 17.78 -4.55
CA ASP A 19 1.36 16.52 -4.40
C ASP A 19 -0.14 16.76 -4.55
N HIS A 20 -0.72 16.20 -5.62
CA HIS A 20 -2.13 16.31 -5.92
C HIS A 20 -2.79 14.94 -5.81
N ILE A 21 -4.03 14.90 -5.33
CA ILE A 21 -4.79 13.64 -5.21
C ILE A 21 -4.87 12.89 -6.56
N CYS A 22 -4.88 13.59 -7.69
CA CYS A 22 -4.91 13.00 -9.03
C CYS A 22 -3.55 12.91 -9.72
N LEU A 23 -2.48 13.40 -9.09
CA LEU A 23 -1.10 13.30 -9.58
C LEU A 23 -0.20 13.02 -8.38
N PRO A 24 -0.16 11.76 -7.91
CA PRO A 24 0.71 11.38 -6.81
C PRO A 24 2.16 11.76 -7.10
N LEU A 25 2.88 12.25 -6.09
CA LEU A 25 4.31 12.63 -6.20
C LEU A 25 5.15 11.64 -7.01
N ALA A 26 5.03 10.33 -6.72
CA ALA A 26 5.80 9.29 -7.39
C ALA A 26 5.57 9.24 -8.92
N ILE A 27 4.34 9.51 -9.39
CA ILE A 27 4.03 9.61 -10.82
C ILE A 27 4.60 10.91 -11.38
N ASN A 28 4.45 12.03 -10.66
CA ASN A 28 4.98 13.32 -11.08
C ASN A 28 6.50 13.26 -11.30
N VAL A 29 7.23 12.66 -10.36
CA VAL A 29 8.69 12.46 -10.45
C VAL A 29 9.08 11.68 -11.71
N ILE A 30 8.40 10.59 -12.02
CA ILE A 30 8.70 9.80 -13.23
C ILE A 30 8.39 10.59 -14.50
N LEU A 31 7.28 11.33 -14.56
CA LEU A 31 6.95 12.13 -15.73
C LEU A 31 7.96 13.26 -15.95
N ASN A 32 8.39 13.95 -14.88
CA ASN A 32 9.46 14.95 -14.94
C ASN A 32 10.79 14.33 -15.40
N TYR A 33 11.11 13.10 -14.96
CA TYR A 33 12.31 12.38 -15.39
C TYR A 33 12.31 12.15 -16.91
N TRP A 34 11.14 11.89 -17.49
CA TRP A 34 10.97 11.76 -18.93
C TRP A 34 10.77 13.09 -19.68
N GLY A 35 10.91 14.23 -19.00
CA GLY A 35 10.78 15.55 -19.62
C GLY A 35 9.34 16.03 -19.84
N GLU A 36 8.35 15.41 -19.18
CA GLU A 36 6.97 15.87 -19.19
C GLU A 36 6.69 16.73 -17.94
N TYR A 37 6.28 17.97 -18.17
CA TYR A 37 6.11 19.01 -17.15
C TYR A 37 4.71 19.66 -17.21
N ASN A 38 4.41 20.54 -16.25
CA ASN A 38 3.18 21.36 -16.22
C ASN A 38 1.89 20.52 -16.16
N LEU A 39 1.86 19.56 -15.24
CA LEU A 39 0.76 18.59 -15.07
C LEU A 39 -0.24 19.01 -13.99
N GLU A 40 0.12 19.99 -13.16
CA GLU A 40 -0.59 20.42 -11.96
C GLU A 40 -2.00 20.92 -12.31
N ARG A 41 -2.13 21.71 -13.37
CA ARG A 41 -3.43 22.23 -13.81
C ARG A 41 -4.38 21.11 -14.24
N GLU A 42 -3.90 20.11 -14.96
CA GLU A 42 -4.73 18.96 -15.36
C GLU A 42 -5.13 18.13 -14.14
N ALA A 43 -4.19 17.93 -13.20
CA ALA A 43 -4.43 17.22 -11.96
C ALA A 43 -5.46 17.95 -11.08
N GLU A 44 -5.39 19.27 -10.97
CA GLU A 44 -6.32 20.11 -10.22
C GLU A 44 -7.74 20.02 -10.81
N GLU A 45 -7.88 20.14 -12.13
CA GLU A 45 -9.18 20.01 -12.80
C GLU A 45 -9.81 18.62 -12.60
N ARG A 46 -9.01 17.55 -12.66
CA ARG A 46 -9.49 16.20 -12.37
C ARG A 46 -9.91 16.04 -10.91
N SER A 47 -9.18 16.69 -10.00
CA SER A 47 -9.42 16.62 -8.55
C SER A 47 -10.79 17.15 -8.14
N LYS A 48 -11.37 18.09 -8.91
CA LYS A 48 -12.71 18.67 -8.66
C LYS A 48 -13.85 17.64 -8.64
N LYS A 49 -13.64 16.43 -9.17
CA LYS A 49 -14.62 15.33 -9.13
C LYS A 49 -14.68 14.63 -7.77
N TYR A 50 -13.67 14.83 -6.94
CA TYR A 50 -13.48 14.13 -5.68
C TYR A 50 -13.65 15.10 -4.52
N ASN A 51 -14.65 14.87 -3.68
CA ASN A 51 -14.93 15.72 -2.53
C ASN A 51 -14.35 15.10 -1.25
N ASN A 52 -13.51 15.86 -0.54
CA ASN A 52 -12.98 15.50 0.79
C ASN A 52 -12.24 14.14 0.86
N ILE A 53 -11.64 13.69 -0.24
CA ILE A 53 -10.81 12.49 -0.26
C ILE A 53 -9.43 12.82 0.33
N LYS A 54 -8.94 11.97 1.24
CA LYS A 54 -7.57 12.01 1.75
C LYS A 54 -6.74 10.98 1.00
N GLY A 55 -5.53 11.34 0.57
CA GLY A 55 -4.62 10.47 -0.16
C GLY A 55 -4.75 10.56 -1.67
N SER A 56 -3.97 9.74 -2.39
CA SER A 56 -3.85 9.81 -3.85
C SER A 56 -4.69 8.73 -4.56
N ILE A 57 -5.23 9.10 -5.71
CA ILE A 57 -6.00 8.26 -6.63
C ILE A 57 -5.06 7.92 -7.80
N PHE A 58 -4.21 6.90 -7.59
CA PHE A 58 -3.12 6.56 -8.51
C PHE A 58 -3.56 6.38 -9.97
N ILE A 59 -4.74 5.80 -10.20
CA ILE A 59 -5.26 5.60 -11.55
C ILE A 59 -5.45 6.92 -12.33
N GLU A 60 -5.75 8.04 -11.64
CA GLU A 60 -5.86 9.34 -12.31
C GLU A 60 -4.50 9.80 -12.86
N GLY A 61 -3.43 9.64 -12.08
CA GLY A 61 -2.07 9.98 -12.50
C GLY A 61 -1.58 9.08 -13.64
N ILE A 62 -1.91 7.79 -13.58
CA ILE A 62 -1.62 6.84 -14.65
C ILE A 62 -2.33 7.26 -15.95
N GLU A 63 -3.61 7.62 -15.87
CA GLU A 63 -4.38 8.08 -17.03
C GLU A 63 -3.92 9.45 -17.56
N ILE A 64 -3.33 10.32 -16.71
CA ILE A 64 -2.65 11.55 -17.17
C ILE A 64 -1.45 11.15 -18.04
N ALA A 65 -0.58 10.26 -17.54
CA ALA A 65 0.58 9.78 -18.29
C ALA A 65 0.18 9.19 -19.66
N GLU A 66 -0.85 8.35 -19.70
CA GLU A 66 -1.36 7.75 -20.93
C GLU A 66 -1.83 8.79 -21.96
N ARG A 67 -2.52 9.85 -21.49
CA ARG A 67 -2.94 10.97 -22.35
C ARG A 67 -1.78 11.78 -22.89
N ARG A 68 -0.68 11.89 -22.13
CA ARG A 68 0.59 12.46 -22.59
C ARG A 68 1.39 11.53 -23.50
N GLY A 69 0.86 10.35 -23.80
CA GLY A 69 1.45 9.42 -24.76
C GLY A 69 2.47 8.48 -24.15
N PHE A 70 2.48 8.30 -22.84
CA PHE A 70 3.28 7.27 -22.18
C PHE A 70 2.58 5.90 -22.25
N LEU A 71 3.38 4.85 -22.16
CA LEU A 71 2.91 3.49 -21.90
C LEU A 71 2.97 3.25 -20.39
N THR A 72 1.92 2.67 -19.84
CA THR A 72 1.86 2.35 -18.42
C THR A 72 1.57 0.88 -18.21
N ASN A 73 2.13 0.31 -17.15
CA ASN A 73 1.87 -1.06 -16.75
C ASN A 73 1.84 -1.15 -15.22
N VAL A 74 0.82 -1.82 -14.70
CA VAL A 74 0.64 -2.10 -13.27
C VAL A 74 0.65 -3.61 -13.11
N HIS A 75 1.65 -4.15 -12.42
CA HIS A 75 1.86 -5.58 -12.35
C HIS A 75 2.57 -5.99 -11.06
N LYS A 76 2.55 -7.29 -10.75
CA LYS A 76 3.36 -7.88 -9.69
C LYS A 76 4.76 -8.14 -10.22
N SER A 77 5.78 -7.85 -9.43
CA SER A 77 7.18 -8.01 -9.86
C SER A 77 8.05 -8.63 -8.77
N ASN A 78 9.36 -8.66 -9.01
CA ASN A 78 10.36 -9.11 -8.07
C ASN A 78 11.62 -8.23 -8.16
N LEU A 79 12.53 -8.40 -7.18
CA LEU A 79 13.72 -7.54 -7.07
C LEU A 79 14.64 -7.60 -8.29
N LYS A 80 14.76 -8.77 -8.93
CA LYS A 80 15.60 -8.94 -10.11
C LYS A 80 15.09 -8.09 -11.27
N GLU A 81 13.78 -8.07 -11.51
CA GLU A 81 13.20 -7.25 -12.58
C GLU A 81 13.27 -5.76 -12.25
N ILE A 82 13.12 -5.34 -10.98
CA ILE A 82 13.35 -3.93 -10.58
C ILE A 82 14.79 -3.52 -10.90
N LYS A 83 15.79 -4.29 -10.46
CA LYS A 83 17.22 -3.99 -10.71
C LYS A 83 17.52 -3.89 -12.21
N LYS A 84 17.00 -4.85 -13.00
CA LYS A 84 17.11 -4.84 -14.47
C LYS A 84 16.50 -3.57 -15.09
N LYS A 85 15.36 -3.08 -14.58
CA LYS A 85 14.75 -1.83 -15.07
C LYS A 85 15.61 -0.61 -14.73
N ILE A 86 16.19 -0.56 -13.53
CA ILE A 86 17.16 0.47 -13.16
C ILE A 86 18.35 0.49 -14.12
N ASP A 87 18.94 -0.67 -14.41
CA ASP A 87 20.08 -0.78 -15.33
C ASP A 87 19.70 -0.38 -16.78
N GLN A 88 18.41 -0.39 -17.11
CA GLN A 88 17.85 0.08 -18.38
C GLN A 88 17.51 1.58 -18.39
N GLY A 89 17.76 2.30 -17.30
CA GLY A 89 17.39 3.71 -17.17
C GLY A 89 15.91 3.94 -16.84
N ILE A 90 15.22 2.95 -16.28
CA ILE A 90 13.78 3.00 -16.04
C ILE A 90 13.49 3.01 -14.53
N PRO A 91 13.09 4.16 -13.97
CA PRO A 91 12.63 4.20 -12.60
C PRO A 91 11.31 3.44 -12.45
N SER A 92 11.09 2.85 -11.28
CA SER A 92 9.89 2.04 -11.00
C SER A 92 9.20 2.55 -9.75
N ILE A 93 7.88 2.72 -9.79
CA ILE A 93 7.09 3.02 -8.58
C ILE A 93 6.72 1.70 -7.94
N VAL A 94 6.93 1.57 -6.63
CA VAL A 94 6.52 0.40 -5.86
C VAL A 94 5.53 0.80 -4.78
N ILE A 95 4.56 -0.08 -4.51
CA ILE A 95 3.59 0.08 -3.43
C ILE A 95 4.02 -0.78 -2.24
N MET A 96 4.28 -0.16 -1.09
CA MET A 96 4.73 -0.85 0.11
C MET A 96 4.26 -0.12 1.37
N PRO A 97 4.27 -0.75 2.56
CA PRO A 97 3.96 -0.04 3.79
C PRO A 97 4.92 1.14 3.91
N GLY A 98 4.36 2.35 4.07
CA GLY A 98 5.19 3.53 4.28
C GLY A 98 6.07 3.33 5.52
N LEU A 99 7.26 3.91 5.50
CA LEU A 99 8.10 4.03 6.70
C LEU A 99 7.86 5.41 7.28
N ASN A 100 7.45 5.47 8.56
CA ASN A 100 7.25 6.72 9.27
C ASN A 100 8.46 7.65 9.02
N GLU A 101 8.15 8.91 8.70
CA GLU A 101 9.12 10.00 8.51
C GLU A 101 10.07 9.89 7.30
N THR A 102 10.02 8.81 6.51
CA THR A 102 11.03 8.58 5.44
C THR A 102 10.46 8.10 4.11
N ILE A 103 9.43 7.23 4.09
CA ILE A 103 8.96 6.61 2.84
C ILE A 103 7.44 6.61 2.76
N GLN A 104 6.93 7.18 1.67
CA GLN A 104 5.51 7.19 1.34
C GLN A 104 5.03 5.78 0.94
N HIS A 105 3.72 5.53 1.05
CA HIS A 105 3.11 4.23 0.71
C HIS A 105 3.35 3.80 -0.75
N ALA A 106 3.64 4.77 -1.60
CA ALA A 106 4.20 4.56 -2.93
C ALA A 106 5.52 5.31 -3.03
N THR A 107 6.58 4.62 -3.43
CA THR A 107 7.91 5.24 -3.58
C THR A 107 8.52 4.92 -4.92
N VAL A 108 9.36 5.83 -5.43
CA VAL A 108 10.12 5.58 -6.66
C VAL A 108 11.43 4.92 -6.30
N ILE A 109 11.71 3.77 -6.90
CA ILE A 109 13.03 3.15 -6.87
C ILE A 109 13.88 3.84 -7.92
N SER A 110 14.95 4.48 -7.46
CA SER A 110 15.91 5.19 -8.31
C SER A 110 17.21 4.43 -8.48
N GLY A 111 17.48 3.38 -7.69
CA GLY A 111 18.71 2.62 -7.84
C GLY A 111 18.86 1.45 -6.88
N TYR A 112 20.03 0.84 -6.90
CA TYR A 112 20.46 -0.13 -5.90
C TYR A 112 21.98 -0.07 -5.72
N ASP A 113 22.44 -0.52 -4.55
CA ASP A 113 23.86 -0.68 -4.22
C ASP A 113 24.11 -2.17 -3.95
N PRO A 114 24.74 -2.90 -4.89
CA PRO A 114 25.00 -4.31 -4.72
C PRO A 114 26.08 -4.60 -3.66
N SER A 115 26.97 -3.64 -3.37
CA SER A 115 28.04 -3.82 -2.40
C SER A 115 27.52 -3.78 -0.96
N GLU A 116 26.56 -2.89 -0.71
CA GLU A 116 25.94 -2.71 0.60
C GLU A 116 24.58 -3.43 0.72
N SER A 117 24.13 -4.10 -0.34
CA SER A 117 22.81 -4.76 -0.44
C SER A 117 21.67 -3.80 -0.08
N ARG A 118 21.61 -2.65 -0.77
CA ARG A 118 20.61 -1.60 -0.54
C ARG A 118 19.81 -1.27 -1.78
N ILE A 119 18.57 -0.85 -1.58
CA ILE A 119 17.72 -0.24 -2.59
C ILE A 119 17.69 1.26 -2.35
N ILE A 120 17.92 2.02 -3.41
CA ILE A 120 17.93 3.47 -3.39
C ILE A 120 16.53 3.95 -3.79
N THR A 121 15.96 4.78 -2.94
CA THR A 121 14.59 5.30 -3.09
C THR A 121 14.60 6.80 -3.26
N TYR A 122 13.60 7.33 -3.93
CA TYR A 122 13.36 8.76 -3.98
C TYR A 122 12.83 9.29 -2.64
N VAL A 123 13.33 10.44 -2.19
CA VAL A 123 12.86 11.15 -0.99
C VAL A 123 12.71 12.63 -1.33
N PRO A 124 11.51 13.24 -1.34
CA PRO A 124 11.31 14.59 -1.87
C PRO A 124 12.21 15.65 -1.23
N GLU A 125 12.35 15.71 0.10
CA GLU A 125 13.25 16.67 0.77
C GLU A 125 13.85 16.04 2.04
N PRO A 126 15.06 16.44 2.49
CA PRO A 126 16.00 17.39 1.87
C PRO A 126 17.02 16.74 0.90
N ASP A 127 17.17 15.41 0.92
CA ASP A 127 18.33 14.74 0.30
C ASP A 127 18.05 14.03 -1.04
N THR A 128 16.83 14.08 -1.60
CA THR A 128 16.37 13.38 -2.84
C THR A 128 16.50 11.85 -2.85
N VAL A 129 17.33 11.30 -1.97
CA VAL A 129 17.85 9.95 -2.00
C VAL A 129 17.75 9.35 -0.61
N GLY A 130 16.85 8.39 -0.49
CA GLY A 130 16.78 7.45 0.62
C GLY A 130 17.46 6.14 0.26
N SER A 131 17.70 5.30 1.27
CA SER A 131 18.11 3.92 1.01
C SER A 131 17.55 2.98 2.06
N ILE A 132 17.16 1.79 1.62
CA ILE A 132 16.62 0.72 2.46
C ILE A 132 17.49 -0.52 2.26
N PRO A 133 17.84 -1.27 3.32
CA PRO A 133 18.42 -2.60 3.15
C PRO A 133 17.51 -3.49 2.27
N GLU A 134 18.08 -4.21 1.31
CA GLU A 134 17.33 -5.05 0.35
C GLU A 134 16.38 -6.03 1.03
N LYS A 135 16.84 -6.65 2.12
CA LYS A 135 16.01 -7.56 2.93
C LYS A 135 14.78 -6.85 3.49
N THR A 136 14.97 -5.67 4.09
CA THR A 136 13.87 -4.86 4.65
C THR A 136 12.92 -4.41 3.54
N PHE A 137 13.44 -3.98 2.40
CA PHE A 137 12.64 -3.60 1.24
C PHE A 137 11.73 -4.76 0.79
N LEU A 138 12.30 -5.95 0.58
CA LEU A 138 11.54 -7.15 0.19
C LEU A 138 10.46 -7.51 1.23
N GLU A 139 10.83 -7.52 2.51
CA GLU A 139 9.91 -7.85 3.60
C GLU A 139 8.72 -6.89 3.68
N LEU A 140 8.90 -5.62 3.35
CA LEU A 140 7.83 -4.61 3.32
C LEU A 140 7.00 -4.72 2.04
N TRP A 141 7.66 -4.79 0.89
CA TRP A 141 7.03 -4.77 -0.42
C TRP A 141 6.13 -6.00 -0.68
N GLU A 142 6.52 -7.17 -0.17
CA GLU A 142 5.67 -8.38 -0.22
C GLU A 142 4.37 -8.25 0.57
N GLN A 143 4.32 -7.38 1.59
CA GLN A 143 3.11 -7.15 2.39
C GLN A 143 2.02 -6.38 1.66
N ASP A 144 2.33 -5.83 0.48
CA ASP A 144 1.41 -5.11 -0.40
C ASP A 144 1.42 -5.71 -1.82
N GLY A 145 1.69 -7.02 -1.91
CA GLY A 145 1.51 -7.79 -3.14
C GLY A 145 2.65 -7.63 -4.16
N SER A 146 3.75 -6.97 -3.79
CA SER A 146 4.90 -6.73 -4.68
C SER A 146 4.54 -6.01 -5.97
N ILE A 147 3.68 -5.00 -5.88
CA ILE A 147 3.18 -4.24 -7.03
C ILE A 147 4.21 -3.22 -7.51
N VAL A 148 4.35 -3.12 -8.83
CA VAL A 148 5.11 -2.11 -9.55
C VAL A 148 4.20 -1.36 -10.51
N ILE A 149 4.40 -0.05 -10.61
CA ILE A 149 3.87 0.78 -11.68
C ILE A 149 5.08 1.26 -12.51
N THR A 150 5.05 0.95 -13.80
CA THR A 150 6.04 1.38 -14.79
C THR A 150 5.39 2.37 -15.74
N ILE A 151 6.06 3.49 -15.98
CA ILE A 151 5.64 4.52 -16.94
C ILE A 151 6.85 4.82 -17.83
N VAL A 152 6.70 4.59 -19.14
CA VAL A 152 7.78 4.77 -20.12
C VAL A 152 7.30 5.48 -21.38
N PRO A 153 8.17 6.22 -22.08
CA PRO A 153 7.89 6.74 -23.42
C PRO A 153 7.44 5.65 -24.41
N LYS A 154 6.58 6.02 -25.37
CA LYS A 154 6.01 5.07 -26.36
C LYS A 154 7.03 4.39 -27.27
N ASP A 155 8.15 5.04 -27.52
CA ASP A 155 9.28 4.51 -28.30
C ASP A 155 10.09 3.46 -27.51
N MET A 156 9.89 3.35 -26.19
CA MET A 156 10.47 2.31 -25.34
C MET A 156 9.62 1.03 -25.26
N LYS A 157 8.60 0.86 -26.11
CA LYS A 157 7.72 -0.33 -26.12
C LYS A 157 8.46 -1.67 -26.27
N ASP A 158 9.64 -1.64 -26.89
CA ASP A 158 10.45 -2.83 -27.18
C ASP A 158 11.34 -3.21 -25.99
N ILE A 159 11.34 -2.41 -24.93
CA ILE A 159 11.98 -2.78 -23.66
C ILE A 159 11.21 -3.97 -23.09
N ASN A 160 11.91 -5.09 -23.08
CA ASN A 160 11.36 -6.43 -23.01
C ASN A 160 10.63 -6.71 -21.68
N ASP A 161 9.30 -6.60 -21.67
CA ASP A 161 8.41 -7.14 -20.61
C ASP A 161 8.00 -8.60 -20.89
N LYS A 162 8.60 -9.28 -21.87
CA LYS A 162 8.30 -10.70 -22.18
C LYS A 162 8.52 -11.64 -20.99
N ASP A 163 9.35 -11.22 -20.02
CA ASP A 163 9.65 -11.95 -18.80
C ASP A 163 8.97 -11.35 -17.55
N ALA A 164 8.19 -10.26 -17.70
CA ALA A 164 7.47 -9.67 -16.57
C ALA A 164 6.38 -10.67 -16.12
N PRO A 165 6.37 -11.10 -14.84
CA PRO A 165 5.34 -12.00 -14.35
C PRO A 165 3.98 -11.28 -14.40
N ASN A 166 3.14 -11.71 -15.35
CA ASN A 166 1.77 -11.25 -15.54
C ASN A 166 1.61 -9.73 -15.80
N THR A 167 1.76 -9.34 -17.07
CA THR A 167 1.20 -8.09 -17.63
C THR A 167 -0.33 -8.19 -17.81
N ASP A 168 -1.02 -8.77 -16.84
CA ASP A 168 -2.47 -8.96 -16.93
C ASP A 168 -3.18 -7.75 -16.30
N ALA A 169 -4.31 -7.35 -16.90
CA ALA A 169 -4.99 -6.11 -16.53
C ALA A 169 -5.58 -6.12 -15.10
N SER A 170 -5.58 -7.26 -14.40
CA SER A 170 -6.24 -7.40 -13.09
C SER A 170 -5.66 -6.47 -12.02
N TYR A 171 -4.34 -6.21 -12.05
CA TYR A 171 -3.72 -5.30 -11.08
C TYR A 171 -4.11 -3.84 -11.34
N ARG A 172 -4.13 -3.39 -12.61
CA ARG A 172 -4.67 -2.06 -12.95
C ARG A 172 -6.11 -1.90 -12.47
N MET A 173 -6.93 -2.94 -12.66
CA MET A 173 -8.34 -2.93 -12.25
C MET A 173 -8.51 -2.75 -10.73
N CYS A 174 -7.52 -3.12 -9.92
CA CYS A 174 -7.51 -2.81 -8.48
C CYS A 174 -7.47 -1.29 -8.23
N PHE A 175 -6.61 -0.56 -8.94
CA PHE A 175 -6.53 0.91 -8.82
C PHE A 175 -7.77 1.62 -9.40
N GLU A 176 -8.34 1.08 -10.49
CA GLU A 176 -9.63 1.55 -11.02
C GLU A 176 -10.76 1.33 -10.01
N CYS A 177 -10.75 0.19 -9.30
CA CYS A 177 -11.70 -0.12 -8.24
C CYS A 177 -11.61 0.90 -7.09
N GLU A 178 -10.41 1.29 -6.64
CA GLU A 178 -10.24 2.31 -5.61
C GLU A 178 -10.94 3.63 -5.98
N ARG A 179 -10.78 4.08 -7.23
CA ARG A 179 -11.50 5.26 -7.75
C ARG A 179 -13.02 5.09 -7.72
N LEU A 180 -13.53 3.91 -8.09
CA LEU A 180 -14.97 3.63 -8.01
C LEU A 180 -15.48 3.72 -6.57
N LEU A 181 -14.70 3.21 -5.60
CA LEU A 181 -15.05 3.31 -4.18
C LEU A 181 -15.05 4.76 -3.69
N TYR A 182 -14.09 5.60 -4.10
CA TYR A 182 -14.09 7.04 -3.79
C TYR A 182 -15.28 7.79 -4.37
N THR A 183 -15.89 7.28 -5.44
CA THR A 183 -17.10 7.85 -6.06
C THR A 183 -18.38 7.12 -5.65
N ASN A 184 -18.31 6.28 -4.60
CA ASN A 184 -19.41 5.50 -4.03
C ASN A 184 -20.11 4.56 -5.03
N LYS A 185 -19.39 4.10 -6.06
CA LYS A 185 -19.89 3.16 -7.07
C LYS A 185 -19.56 1.72 -6.68
N VAL A 186 -20.11 1.29 -5.55
CA VAL A 186 -19.77 0.00 -4.93
C VAL A 186 -20.12 -1.19 -5.84
N THR A 187 -21.25 -1.15 -6.55
CA THR A 187 -21.64 -2.24 -7.47
C THR A 187 -20.65 -2.36 -8.63
N ASP A 188 -20.29 -1.24 -9.25
CA ASP A 188 -19.32 -1.23 -10.35
C ASP A 188 -17.95 -1.74 -9.89
N ALA A 189 -17.54 -1.38 -8.66
CA ALA A 189 -16.30 -1.86 -8.04
C ALA A 189 -16.28 -3.39 -7.86
N ILE A 190 -17.39 -3.98 -7.39
CA ILE A 190 -17.53 -5.44 -7.24
C ILE A 190 -17.43 -6.14 -8.60
N GLU A 191 -18.15 -5.66 -9.61
CA GLU A 191 -18.12 -6.24 -10.96
C GLU A 191 -16.73 -6.13 -11.59
N LEU A 192 -16.03 -5.02 -11.35
CA LEU A 192 -14.67 -4.83 -11.83
C LEU A 192 -13.70 -5.82 -11.18
N LEU A 193 -13.76 -5.99 -9.85
CA LEU A 193 -12.90 -6.95 -9.15
C LEU A 193 -13.23 -8.41 -9.51
N ARG A 194 -14.49 -8.74 -9.77
CA ARG A 194 -14.88 -10.07 -10.30
C ARG A 194 -14.20 -10.36 -11.63
N LYS A 195 -14.24 -9.40 -12.56
CA LYS A 195 -13.51 -9.51 -13.84
C LYS A 195 -11.99 -9.59 -13.65
N ALA A 196 -11.43 -8.85 -12.69
CA ALA A 196 -10.00 -8.94 -12.36
C ALA A 196 -9.61 -10.36 -11.90
N ILE A 197 -10.46 -11.00 -11.08
CA ILE A 197 -10.28 -12.38 -10.61
C ILE A 197 -10.52 -13.41 -11.72
N GLU A 198 -11.41 -13.15 -12.68
CA GLU A 198 -11.57 -14.00 -13.87
C GLU A 198 -10.31 -14.00 -14.74
N ILE A 199 -9.68 -12.84 -14.93
CA ILE A 199 -8.40 -12.69 -15.65
C ILE A 199 -7.28 -13.40 -14.87
N ASN A 200 -7.19 -13.15 -13.57
CA ASN A 200 -6.17 -13.71 -12.71
C ASN A 200 -6.74 -14.09 -11.34
N ASN A 201 -7.08 -15.37 -11.20
CA ASN A 201 -7.65 -15.91 -9.96
C ASN A 201 -6.66 -16.01 -8.79
N ARG A 202 -5.40 -15.61 -9.01
CA ARG A 202 -4.34 -15.56 -7.99
C ARG A 202 -3.97 -14.13 -7.60
N ASN A 203 -4.67 -13.12 -8.12
CA ASN A 203 -4.45 -11.73 -7.74
C ASN A 203 -4.89 -11.52 -6.28
N ASP A 204 -3.92 -11.56 -5.37
CA ASP A 204 -4.10 -11.42 -3.93
C ASP A 204 -4.70 -10.05 -3.56
N LEU A 205 -4.32 -8.99 -4.25
CA LEU A 205 -4.88 -7.65 -4.04
C LEU A 205 -6.36 -7.58 -4.42
N ALA A 206 -6.75 -8.10 -5.59
CA ALA A 206 -8.15 -8.10 -6.02
C ALA A 206 -9.04 -8.93 -5.08
N LEU A 207 -8.54 -10.07 -4.62
CA LEU A 207 -9.22 -10.92 -3.64
C LEU A 207 -9.38 -10.20 -2.28
N ASP A 208 -8.34 -9.51 -1.80
CA ASP A 208 -8.39 -8.72 -0.57
C ASP A 208 -9.40 -7.57 -0.65
N MET A 209 -9.37 -6.81 -1.74
CA MET A 209 -10.28 -5.69 -1.97
C MET A 209 -11.73 -6.16 -2.05
N LEU A 210 -11.99 -7.27 -2.74
CA LEU A 210 -13.34 -7.82 -2.84
C LEU A 210 -13.83 -8.35 -1.48
N GLY A 211 -12.94 -9.00 -0.73
CA GLY A 211 -13.20 -9.40 0.66
C GLY A 211 -13.56 -8.22 1.55
N SER A 212 -12.84 -7.10 1.40
CA SER A 212 -13.07 -5.85 2.13
C SER A 212 -14.43 -5.24 1.81
N ILE A 213 -14.80 -5.13 0.52
CA ILE A 213 -16.12 -4.63 0.11
C ILE A 213 -17.23 -5.52 0.67
N TYR A 214 -17.10 -6.85 0.53
CA TYR A 214 -18.06 -7.79 1.11
C TYR A 214 -18.17 -7.68 2.63
N ASN A 215 -17.07 -7.36 3.31
CA ASN A 215 -17.08 -7.15 4.75
C ASN A 215 -17.86 -5.88 5.13
N GLU A 216 -17.70 -4.79 4.39
CA GLU A 216 -18.44 -3.54 4.61
C GLU A 216 -19.96 -3.73 4.40
N ILE A 217 -20.36 -4.45 3.35
CA ILE A 217 -21.78 -4.75 3.10
C ILE A 217 -22.32 -5.92 3.94
N LYS A 218 -21.56 -6.38 4.93
CA LYS A 218 -21.94 -7.43 5.89
C LYS A 218 -22.20 -8.82 5.26
N SER A 219 -21.64 -9.10 4.08
CA SER A 219 -21.69 -10.42 3.46
C SER A 219 -20.73 -11.40 4.13
N ASP A 220 -21.10 -12.69 4.11
CA ASP A 220 -20.26 -13.80 4.58
C ASP A 220 -19.26 -14.28 3.54
N GLU A 221 -19.43 -13.90 2.28
CA GLU A 221 -18.48 -14.15 1.20
C GLU A 221 -17.11 -13.51 1.48
N ALA A 222 -17.07 -12.43 2.26
CA ALA A 222 -15.86 -11.73 2.67
C ALA A 222 -14.76 -12.69 3.18
N LYS A 223 -15.15 -13.65 4.03
CA LYS A 223 -14.23 -14.65 4.58
C LYS A 223 -13.54 -15.45 3.48
N THR A 224 -14.30 -15.92 2.48
CA THR A 224 -13.78 -16.75 1.39
C THR A 224 -12.72 -15.99 0.59
N TYR A 225 -12.98 -14.73 0.27
CA TYR A 225 -12.07 -13.90 -0.50
C TYR A 225 -10.79 -13.56 0.28
N PHE A 226 -10.88 -13.20 1.56
CA PHE A 226 -9.68 -13.00 2.38
C PHE A 226 -8.86 -14.28 2.55
N GLN A 227 -9.51 -15.45 2.73
CA GLN A 227 -8.80 -16.73 2.82
C GLN A 227 -8.10 -17.10 1.52
N ALA A 228 -8.74 -16.84 0.38
CA ALA A 228 -8.13 -17.02 -0.94
C ALA A 228 -6.93 -16.07 -1.13
N SER A 229 -7.07 -14.81 -0.73
CA SER A 229 -5.98 -13.84 -0.78
C SER A 229 -4.75 -14.30 0.02
N ILE A 230 -4.94 -14.70 1.29
CA ILE A 230 -3.88 -15.22 2.16
C ILE A 230 -3.20 -16.47 1.57
N LYS A 231 -3.97 -17.33 0.88
CA LYS A 231 -3.41 -18.51 0.23
C LYS A 231 -2.38 -18.15 -0.85
N PHE A 232 -2.61 -17.06 -1.59
CA PHE A 232 -1.71 -16.62 -2.65
C PHE A 232 -0.62 -15.66 -2.17
N ASN A 233 -0.90 -14.89 -1.11
CA ASN A 233 0.08 -14.07 -0.43
C ASN A 233 -0.06 -14.20 1.10
N PRO A 234 0.70 -15.10 1.74
CA PRO A 234 0.65 -15.30 3.19
C PRO A 234 1.28 -14.14 3.98
N LYS A 235 1.85 -13.13 3.31
CA LYS A 235 2.39 -11.92 3.93
C LYS A 235 1.47 -10.70 3.74
N LEU A 236 0.33 -10.83 3.06
CA LEU A 236 -0.59 -9.72 2.83
C LEU A 236 -1.31 -9.33 4.13
N TYR A 237 -0.72 -8.37 4.85
CA TYR A 237 -1.20 -7.87 6.14
C TYR A 237 -2.68 -7.48 6.12
N LEU A 238 -3.12 -6.83 5.03
CA LEU A 238 -4.47 -6.32 4.88
C LEU A 238 -5.53 -7.42 4.99
N SER A 239 -5.29 -8.59 4.41
CA SER A 239 -6.25 -9.71 4.46
C SER A 239 -6.36 -10.35 5.84
N TYR A 240 -5.26 -10.42 6.60
CA TYR A 240 -5.31 -10.85 8.00
C TYR A 240 -6.08 -9.85 8.86
N ARG A 241 -5.85 -8.55 8.68
CA ARG A 241 -6.63 -7.50 9.34
C ARG A 241 -8.11 -7.57 8.94
N GLY A 242 -8.39 -7.82 7.65
CA GLY A 242 -9.73 -7.99 7.10
C GLY A 242 -10.49 -9.16 7.75
N LEU A 243 -9.85 -10.32 7.90
CA LEU A 243 -10.43 -11.44 8.66
C LEU A 243 -10.63 -11.13 10.14
N GLY A 244 -9.70 -10.40 10.75
CA GLY A 244 -9.87 -9.90 12.13
C GLY A 244 -11.14 -9.05 12.26
N ASN A 245 -11.33 -8.08 11.36
CA ASN A 245 -12.53 -7.24 11.30
C ASN A 245 -13.80 -8.07 11.05
N TYR A 246 -13.74 -9.02 10.12
CA TYR A 246 -14.84 -9.93 9.81
C TYR A 246 -15.30 -10.71 11.04
N TYR A 247 -14.37 -11.33 11.78
CA TYR A 247 -14.71 -12.11 12.97
C TYR A 247 -15.09 -11.24 14.15
N LEU A 248 -14.52 -10.04 14.29
CA LEU A 248 -14.94 -9.05 15.28
C LEU A 248 -16.42 -8.67 15.08
N ARG A 249 -16.82 -8.38 13.83
CA ARG A 249 -18.23 -8.10 13.46
C ARG A 249 -19.16 -9.29 13.76
N LYS A 250 -18.64 -10.52 13.64
CA LYS A 250 -19.37 -11.76 13.98
C LYS A 250 -19.28 -12.11 15.47
N GLU A 251 -18.70 -11.24 16.30
CA GLU A 251 -18.47 -11.43 17.74
C GLU A 251 -17.71 -12.73 18.07
N ASN A 252 -16.98 -13.29 17.10
CA ASN A 252 -16.10 -14.41 17.33
C ASN A 252 -14.73 -13.89 17.78
N TYR A 253 -14.65 -13.54 19.07
CA TYR A 253 -13.51 -12.87 19.67
C TYR A 253 -12.21 -13.68 19.57
N HIS A 254 -12.27 -15.00 19.74
CA HIS A 254 -11.08 -15.86 19.59
C HIS A 254 -10.50 -15.84 18.17
N LEU A 255 -11.34 -15.93 17.14
CA LEU A 255 -10.86 -15.85 15.76
C LEU A 255 -10.41 -14.43 15.39
N ALA A 256 -11.10 -13.41 15.89
CA ALA A 256 -10.69 -12.03 15.69
C ALA A 256 -9.30 -11.74 16.28
N GLU A 257 -9.04 -12.17 17.53
CA GLU A 257 -7.73 -12.07 18.16
C GLU A 257 -6.65 -12.81 17.36
N LYS A 258 -6.95 -14.04 16.92
CA LYS A 258 -6.03 -14.86 16.12
C LYS A 258 -5.59 -14.12 14.86
N TYR A 259 -6.54 -13.63 14.07
CA TYR A 259 -6.23 -12.97 12.79
C TYR A 259 -5.57 -11.60 12.95
N TYR A 260 -5.95 -10.82 13.96
CA TYR A 260 -5.21 -9.60 14.30
C TYR A 260 -3.78 -9.89 14.77
N SER A 261 -3.58 -10.95 15.56
CA SER A 261 -2.25 -11.37 15.99
C SER A 261 -1.38 -11.82 14.82
N SER A 262 -1.96 -12.50 13.82
CA SER A 262 -1.26 -12.82 12.57
C SER A 262 -0.87 -11.57 11.78
N ALA A 263 -1.77 -10.59 11.63
CA ALA A 263 -1.42 -9.31 10.99
C ALA A 263 -0.28 -8.59 11.75
N ILE A 264 -0.37 -8.50 13.07
CA ILE A 264 0.68 -7.92 13.93
C ILE A 264 2.01 -8.66 13.79
N SER A 265 2.00 -9.99 13.66
CA SER A 265 3.22 -10.78 13.46
C SER A 265 3.91 -10.53 12.12
N ILE A 266 3.14 -10.13 11.09
CA ILE A 266 3.69 -9.72 9.79
C ILE A 266 4.35 -8.35 9.91
N ASN A 267 3.66 -7.39 10.51
CA ASN A 267 4.20 -6.05 10.73
C ASN A 267 3.61 -5.39 11.99
N PRO A 268 4.39 -5.33 13.09
CA PRO A 268 3.90 -4.80 14.35
C PRO A 268 3.73 -3.27 14.34
N ASN A 269 4.33 -2.55 13.41
CA ASN A 269 4.30 -1.08 13.40
C ASN A 269 3.45 -0.50 12.26
N ARG A 270 2.76 -1.34 11.50
CA ARG A 270 2.03 -0.91 10.29
C ARG A 270 0.76 -0.11 10.58
N PHE A 271 0.01 -0.48 11.61
CA PHE A 271 -1.30 0.14 11.87
C PHE A 271 -1.67 0.05 13.35
N GLY A 272 -1.29 1.06 14.13
CA GLY A 272 -1.55 1.14 15.57
C GLY A 272 -2.98 0.79 16.02
N PRO A 273 -4.06 1.23 15.34
CA PRO A 273 -5.42 0.89 15.75
C PRO A 273 -5.74 -0.61 15.78
N ILE A 274 -4.93 -1.48 15.16
CA ILE A 274 -5.08 -2.93 15.29
C ILE A 274 -4.90 -3.40 16.74
N TYR A 275 -3.98 -2.76 17.49
CA TYR A 275 -3.77 -3.07 18.90
C TYR A 275 -4.96 -2.63 19.73
N LYS A 276 -5.55 -1.45 19.45
CA LYS A 276 -6.78 -1.03 20.12
C LYS A 276 -7.91 -2.06 19.93
N ASN A 277 -8.12 -2.51 18.69
CA ASN A 277 -9.16 -3.51 18.40
C ASN A 277 -8.89 -4.83 19.12
N ARG A 278 -7.64 -5.33 19.11
CA ARG A 278 -7.26 -6.55 19.82
C ARG A 278 -7.36 -6.39 21.35
N GLY A 279 -7.05 -5.21 21.88
CA GLY A 279 -7.20 -4.90 23.30
C GLY A 279 -8.65 -4.99 23.77
N PHE A 280 -9.59 -4.41 23.01
CA PHE A 280 -11.02 -4.58 23.30
C PHE A 280 -11.50 -6.03 23.18
N ILE A 281 -10.99 -6.78 22.20
CA ILE A 281 -11.26 -8.22 22.08
C ILE A 281 -10.77 -8.99 23.31
N ARG A 282 -9.56 -8.70 23.78
CA ARG A 282 -8.97 -9.33 24.96
C ARG A 282 -9.75 -9.05 26.24
N LEU A 283 -10.33 -7.85 26.38
CA LEU A 283 -11.29 -7.58 27.46
C LEU A 283 -12.52 -8.49 27.39
N LYS A 284 -13.05 -8.76 26.18
CA LYS A 284 -14.18 -9.70 25.99
C LYS A 284 -13.79 -11.16 26.29
N LEU A 285 -12.51 -11.48 26.20
CA LEU A 285 -11.93 -12.78 26.54
C LEU A 285 -11.38 -12.86 27.98
N ASP A 286 -11.60 -11.82 28.80
CA ASP A 286 -11.08 -11.67 30.17
C ASP A 286 -9.53 -11.67 30.29
N ASP A 287 -8.82 -11.47 29.18
CA ASP A 287 -7.36 -11.25 29.18
C ASP A 287 -7.06 -9.76 29.45
N LYS A 288 -7.20 -9.36 30.71
CA LYS A 288 -6.95 -7.98 31.15
C LYS A 288 -5.50 -7.55 30.98
N ASN A 289 -4.55 -8.47 31.16
CA ASN A 289 -3.12 -8.19 31.01
C ASN A 289 -2.77 -7.91 29.54
N GLY A 290 -3.22 -8.77 28.62
CA GLY A 290 -3.02 -8.58 27.20
C GLY A 290 -3.75 -7.34 26.67
N ALA A 291 -4.94 -7.04 27.17
CA ALA A 291 -5.66 -5.81 26.83
C ALA A 291 -4.89 -4.55 27.21
N LYS A 292 -4.38 -4.49 28.45
CA LYS A 292 -3.55 -3.36 28.93
C LYS A 292 -2.29 -3.19 28.08
N SER A 293 -1.61 -4.29 27.76
CA SER A 293 -0.43 -4.27 26.89
C SER A 293 -0.76 -3.68 25.52
N ASP A 294 -1.85 -4.15 24.89
CA ASP A 294 -2.26 -3.69 23.57
C ASP A 294 -2.66 -2.20 23.56
N PHE A 295 -3.40 -1.73 24.56
CA PHE A 295 -3.74 -0.31 24.68
C PHE A 295 -2.51 0.58 24.87
N THR A 296 -1.53 0.10 25.65
CA THR A 296 -0.27 0.82 25.82
C THR A 296 0.47 0.94 24.48
N THR A 297 0.60 -0.17 23.73
CA THR A 297 1.21 -0.17 22.40
C THR A 297 0.45 0.74 21.42
N TYR A 298 -0.89 0.74 21.47
CA TYR A 298 -1.71 1.64 20.64
C TYR A 298 -1.36 3.11 20.89
N LEU A 299 -1.28 3.54 22.15
CA LEU A 299 -0.93 4.93 22.48
C LEU A 299 0.52 5.28 22.15
N THR A 300 1.45 4.31 22.22
CA THR A 300 2.82 4.50 21.74
C THR A 300 2.85 4.74 20.24
N GLN A 301 2.09 3.99 19.44
CA GLN A 301 2.06 4.13 17.98
C GLN A 301 1.15 5.27 17.50
N CYS A 302 0.20 5.70 18.32
CA CYS A 302 -0.77 6.75 17.99
C CYS A 302 -0.83 7.79 19.14
N PRO A 303 0.26 8.54 19.41
CA PRO A 303 0.35 9.45 20.55
C PRO A 303 -0.64 10.63 20.50
N ASN A 304 -1.19 10.90 19.31
CA ASN A 304 -2.15 11.96 19.00
C ASN A 304 -3.57 11.40 18.67
N ALA A 305 -3.86 10.16 19.06
CA ALA A 305 -5.19 9.59 18.89
C ALA A 305 -6.28 10.42 19.60
N HIS A 306 -7.43 10.62 18.95
CA HIS A 306 -8.51 11.46 19.52
C HIS A 306 -9.12 10.83 20.77
N ASP A 307 -9.15 9.50 20.84
CA ASP A 307 -9.65 8.68 21.95
C ASP A 307 -8.56 8.35 22.98
N LYS A 308 -7.41 9.04 22.95
CA LYS A 308 -6.28 8.79 23.86
C LYS A 308 -6.68 8.82 25.33
N ASN A 309 -7.52 9.78 25.72
CA ASN A 309 -7.94 9.93 27.12
C ASN A 309 -8.77 8.73 27.58
N ASP A 310 -9.69 8.25 26.74
CA ASP A 310 -10.52 7.07 27.04
C ASP A 310 -9.66 5.81 27.17
N ILE A 311 -8.65 5.65 26.30
CA ILE A 311 -7.73 4.52 26.38
C ILE A 311 -6.83 4.61 27.62
N ASN A 312 -6.37 5.80 28.01
CA ASN A 312 -5.63 5.97 29.27
C ASN A 312 -6.46 5.57 30.49
N LEU A 313 -7.73 6.00 30.54
CA LEU A 313 -8.65 5.59 31.61
C LEU A 313 -8.81 4.07 31.66
N ALA A 314 -8.99 3.41 30.51
CA ALA A 314 -9.07 1.95 30.45
C ALA A 314 -7.79 1.28 30.97
N ILE A 315 -6.60 1.83 30.67
CA ILE A 315 -5.31 1.32 31.20
C ILE A 315 -5.24 1.46 32.72
N ASP A 316 -5.69 2.58 33.28
CA ASP A 316 -5.68 2.84 34.73
C ASP A 316 -6.65 1.92 35.48
N GLU A 317 -7.86 1.73 34.95
CA GLU A 317 -8.85 0.78 35.48
C GLU A 317 -8.31 -0.65 35.48
N LEU A 318 -7.70 -1.09 34.39
CA LEU A 318 -7.08 -2.41 34.32
C LEU A 318 -5.95 -2.56 35.34
N SER A 319 -5.15 -1.50 35.54
CA SER A 319 -4.04 -1.49 36.50
C SER A 319 -4.46 -1.59 37.96
N THR A 320 -5.62 -1.03 38.31
CA THR A 320 -6.19 -1.13 39.67
C THR A 320 -6.84 -2.50 39.90
N SER A 321 -7.46 -3.09 38.88
CA SER A 321 -8.09 -4.41 38.97
C SER A 321 -7.13 -5.60 39.04
N LEU A 322 -5.84 -5.39 38.73
CA LEU A 322 -4.77 -6.40 38.71
C LEU A 322 -3.90 -6.39 39.98
N ARG A 323 -4.16 -5.48 40.94
CA ARG A 323 -3.49 -5.40 42.24
C ARG A 323 -4.25 -6.18 43.31
#